data_AF-A0A4Q3VFF2-F1
#
_entry.id   AF-A0A4Q3VFF2-F1
#
_cell.length_a   1.000
_cell.length_b   1.000
_cell.length_c   1.000
_cell.angle_alpha   90.00
_cell.angle_beta   90.00
_cell.angle_gamma   90.00
#
_symmetry.space_group_name_H-M   'P 1'
#
loop_
_entity.id
_entity.type
_entity.pdbx_description
1 polymer ?
#
loop_
_entity_poly.entity_id
_entity_poly.type
_entity_poly.pdbx_seq_one_letter_code
_entity_poly.pdbx_strand_id
1 'polypeptide(L)' 'SRNQETEADRLGLTFMAMAGYDPHNAITFWQRMAAQGNGQQQPEFLSTHPAEDTRIQKLQEMMPEALKYYKPMGK' A
#
# COMPACT_ATOMS: atom_id res chain seq x y z
N SER A 1 -2.82 13.67 -6.70
CA SER A 1 -2.38 14.56 -5.59
C SER A 1 -2.00 13.69 -4.40
N ARG A 2 -1.18 14.16 -3.43
CA ARG A 2 -0.77 13.34 -2.26
C ARG A 2 -1.96 12.81 -1.44
N ASN A 3 -3.07 13.56 -1.42
CA ASN A 3 -4.30 13.12 -0.75
C ASN A 3 -5.00 11.98 -1.51
N GLN A 4 -5.01 12.04 -2.85
CA GLN A 4 -5.56 10.95 -3.68
C GLN A 4 -4.75 9.65 -3.51
N GLU A 5 -3.44 9.76 -3.39
CA GLU A 5 -2.57 8.60 -3.10
C GLU A 5 -2.90 7.96 -1.75
N THR A 6 -3.05 8.79 -0.71
CA THR A 6 -3.37 8.34 0.65
C THR A 6 -4.77 7.70 0.71
N GLU A 7 -5.74 8.26 -0.01
CA GLU A 7 -7.08 7.70 -0.13
C GLU A 7 -7.08 6.37 -0.90
N ALA A 8 -6.30 6.29 -1.99
CA ALA A 8 -6.13 5.07 -2.76
C ALA A 8 -5.50 3.94 -1.93
N ASP A 9 -4.47 4.24 -1.13
CA ASP A 9 -3.85 3.28 -0.21
C ASP A 9 -4.87 2.74 0.82
N ARG A 10 -5.68 3.61 1.43
CA ARG A 10 -6.71 3.21 2.40
C ARG A 10 -7.78 2.31 1.77
N LEU A 11 -8.30 2.69 0.60
CA LEU A 11 -9.30 1.90 -0.12
C LEU A 11 -8.72 0.59 -0.63
N GLY A 12 -7.48 0.58 -1.11
CA GLY A 12 -6.76 -0.61 -1.55
C GLY A 12 -6.64 -1.65 -0.44
N LEU A 13 -6.19 -1.25 0.76
CA LEU A 13 -6.12 -2.14 1.92
C LEU A 13 -7.49 -2.71 2.29
N THR A 14 -8.52 -1.87 2.26
CA THR A 14 -9.91 -2.27 2.54
C THR A 14 -10.41 -3.30 1.53
N PHE A 15 -10.19 -3.08 0.24
CA PHE A 15 -10.60 -4.00 -0.81
C PHE A 15 -9.83 -5.32 -0.76
N MET A 16 -8.53 -5.31 -0.48
CA MET A 16 -7.75 -6.52 -0.24
C MET A 16 -8.37 -7.35 0.88
N ALA A 17 -8.65 -6.70 2.01
CA ALA A 17 -9.25 -7.34 3.18
C ALA A 17 -10.62 -7.96 2.86
N MET A 18 -11.51 -7.20 2.19
CA MET A 18 -12.83 -7.66 1.77
C MET A 18 -12.78 -8.83 0.79
N ALA A 19 -11.77 -8.85 -0.08
CA ALA A 19 -11.52 -9.93 -1.03
C ALA A 19 -10.82 -11.15 -0.37
N GLY A 20 -10.53 -11.11 0.92
CA GLY A 20 -9.89 -12.20 1.66
C GLY A 20 -8.38 -12.32 1.44
N TYR A 21 -7.74 -11.31 0.82
CA TYR A 21 -6.29 -11.19 0.77
C TYR A 21 -5.78 -10.53 2.05
N ASP A 22 -4.67 -11.04 2.59
CA ASP A 22 -4.03 -10.43 3.76
C ASP A 22 -3.48 -9.02 3.43
N PRO A 23 -4.04 -7.95 4.03
CA PRO A 23 -3.62 -6.57 3.77
C PRO A 23 -2.17 -6.28 4.15
N HIS A 24 -1.55 -7.07 5.04
CA HIS A 24 -0.13 -6.91 5.40
C HIS A 24 0.81 -7.12 4.21
N ASN A 25 0.38 -7.84 3.18
CA ASN A 25 1.16 -8.02 1.96
C ASN A 25 1.40 -6.70 1.22
N ALA A 26 0.55 -5.69 1.40
CA ALA A 26 0.76 -4.37 0.80
C ALA A 26 2.05 -3.70 1.33
N ILE A 27 2.36 -3.85 2.62
CA ILE A 27 3.60 -3.30 3.21
C ILE A 27 4.82 -3.95 2.55
N THR A 28 4.80 -5.29 2.43
CA THR A 28 5.91 -6.04 1.82
C THR A 28 6.08 -5.67 0.35
N PHE A 29 4.98 -5.48 -0.38
CA PHE A 29 5.01 -5.02 -1.77
C PHE A 29 5.69 -3.65 -1.90
N TRP A 30 5.30 -2.67 -1.09
CA TRP A 30 5.90 -1.34 -1.12
C TRP A 30 7.35 -1.31 -0.64
N GLN A 31 7.74 -2.14 0.33
CA GLN A 31 9.14 -2.32 0.72
C GLN A 31 10.00 -2.84 -0.44
N ARG A 32 9.50 -3.81 -1.22
CA ARG A 32 10.19 -4.34 -2.40
C ARG A 32 10.29 -3.27 -3.50
N MET A 33 9.23 -2.50 -3.71
CA MET A 33 9.23 -1.41 -4.69
C MET A 33 10.25 -0.33 -4.32
N ALA A 34 10.31 0.06 -3.04
CA ALA A 34 11.31 1.01 -2.55
C ALA A 34 12.75 0.47 -2.73
N ALA A 35 12.98 -0.81 -2.45
CA ALA A 35 14.28 -1.44 -2.64
C ALA A 35 14.72 -1.51 -4.12
N GLN A 36 13.78 -1.70 -5.04
CA GLN A 36 14.05 -1.72 -6.49
C GLN A 36 14.34 -0.32 -7.06
N GLY A 37 13.90 0.75 -6.39
CA GLY A 37 14.17 2.13 -6.78
C GLY A 37 15.63 2.58 -6.63
N ASN A 38 16.48 1.83 -5.91
CA ASN A 38 17.85 2.26 -5.58
C ASN A 38 18.88 2.20 -6.74
N GLY A 39 18.47 1.89 -7.98
CA GLY A 39 19.37 1.88 -9.15
C GLY A 39 18.82 2.52 -10.43
N GLN A 40 17.50 2.73 -10.52
CA GLN A 40 16.80 3.35 -11.65
C GLN A 40 15.56 4.07 -11.12
N GLN A 41 15.75 5.08 -10.27
CA GLN A 41 14.66 5.99 -9.96
C GLN A 41 14.23 6.66 -11.26
N GLN A 42 13.10 6.23 -11.82
CA GLN A 42 12.33 7.15 -12.65
C GLN A 42 12.08 8.37 -11.76
N PRO A 43 12.43 9.59 -12.21
CA PRO A 43 12.15 10.81 -11.48
C PRO A 43 10.73 10.77 -10.90
N GLU A 44 10.50 11.23 -9.67
CA GLU A 44 9.14 11.25 -9.08
C GLU A 44 8.10 11.89 -10.02
N PHE A 45 8.52 12.81 -10.87
CA PHE A 45 7.71 13.44 -11.92
C PHE A 45 7.27 12.49 -13.05
N LEU A 46 8.02 11.42 -13.31
CA LEU A 46 7.69 10.36 -14.28
C LEU A 46 6.93 9.20 -13.65
N SER A 47 6.91 9.10 -12.31
CA SER A 47 6.10 8.12 -11.59
C SER A 47 4.65 8.61 -11.49
N THR A 48 3.70 7.85 -12.01
CA THR A 48 2.27 8.16 -11.84
C THR A 48 1.82 8.02 -10.39
N HIS A 49 2.55 7.23 -9.58
CA HIS A 49 2.36 7.03 -8.14
C HIS A 49 3.73 7.00 -7.43
N PRO A 50 4.35 8.15 -7.11
CA PRO A 50 5.64 8.16 -6.41
C PRO A 50 5.49 7.46 -5.05
N ALA A 51 6.47 6.64 -4.70
CA ALA A 51 6.56 6.07 -3.36
C ALA A 51 6.91 7.22 -2.41
N GLU A 52 5.94 7.72 -1.64
CA GLU A 52 6.27 8.66 -0.57
C GLU A 52 7.12 7.95 0.49
N ASP A 53 8.15 8.61 1.01
CA ASP A 53 8.95 8.10 2.14
C ASP A 53 8.06 7.68 3.34
N THR A 54 6.89 8.29 3.45
CA THR A 54 5.90 8.04 4.51
C THR A 54 4.83 7.01 4.14
N ARG A 55 4.83 6.44 2.93
CA ARG A 55 3.77 5.51 2.48
C ARG A 55 3.70 4.25 3.34
N ILE A 56 4.84 3.64 3.66
CA ILE A 56 4.86 2.44 4.51
C ILE A 56 4.27 2.75 5.90
N GLN A 57 4.60 3.90 6.47
CA GLN A 57 4.05 4.34 7.75
C GLN A 57 2.53 4.54 7.67
N LYS A 58 2.04 5.22 6.62
CA LYS A 58 0.59 5.40 6.39
C LYS A 58 -0.14 4.06 6.26
N LEU A 59 0.43 3.09 5.54
CA LEU A 59 -0.15 1.76 5.41
C LEU A 59 -0.24 1.05 6.77
N GLN A 60 0.77 1.22 7.64
CA GLN A 60 0.73 0.70 9.01
C GLN A 60 -0.35 1.38 9.85
N GLU A 61 -0.52 2.70 9.73
CA GLU A 61 -1.55 3.48 10.44
C GLU A 61 -2.97 3.08 10.00
N MET A 62 -3.18 2.75 8.72
CA MET A 62 -4.46 2.31 8.17
C MET A 62 -4.76 0.83 8.39
N MET A 63 -3.75 0.02 8.75
CA MET A 63 -3.89 -1.42 8.90
C MET A 63 -5.02 -1.84 9.85
N PRO A 64 -5.20 -1.22 11.04
CA PRO A 64 -6.29 -1.57 11.95
C PRO A 64 -7.69 -1.35 11.36
N GLU A 65 -7.84 -0.42 10.41
CA GLU A 65 -9.11 -0.21 9.70
C GLU A 65 -9.36 -1.36 8.71
N ALA A 66 -8.38 -1.68 7.88
CA ALA A 66 -8.50 -2.74 6.88
C ALA A 66 -8.77 -4.11 7.50
N LEU A 67 -8.10 -4.43 8.61
CA LEU A 67 -8.26 -5.71 9.31
C LEU A 67 -9.68 -5.94 9.85
N LYS A 68 -10.50 -4.90 10.02
CA LYS A 68 -11.92 -5.06 10.38
C LYS A 68 -12.72 -5.79 9.31
N TYR A 69 -12.28 -5.70 8.05
CA TYR A 69 -12.93 -6.31 6.90
C TYR A 69 -12.27 -7.63 6.48
N TYR A 70 -11.09 -7.95 7.04
CA TYR A 70 -10.32 -9.11 6.63
C TYR A 70 -10.98 -10.39 7.13
N LYS A 71 -11.48 -11.17 6.18
CA LYS A 71 -11.96 -12.53 6.40
C LYS A 71 -11.15 -13.45 5.50
N PRO A 72 -10.15 -14.19 6.02
CA PRO A 72 -9.39 -15.10 5.18
C PRO A 72 -10.38 -16.06 4.51
N MET A 73 -10.35 -16.15 3.18
CA MET A 73 -11.09 -17.21 2.52
C MET A 73 -10.52 -18.53 3.02
N GLY A 74 -11.36 -19.33 3.68
CA GLY A 74 -10.99 -20.66 4.13
C GLY A 74 -10.44 -21.46 2.96
N LYS A 75 -9.33 -22.17 3.19
CA LYS A 75 -8.94 -23.27 2.31
C LYS A 75 -9.98 -24.38 2.36
#